data_AF-A0A803N008-F1
#
_entry.id   AF-A0A803N008-F1
#
_cell.length_a   1.000
_cell.length_b   1.000
_cell.length_c   1.000
_cell.angle_alpha   90.00
_cell.angle_beta   90.00
_cell.angle_gamma   90.00
#
_symmetry.space_group_name_H-M   'P 1'
#
loop_
_entity.id
_entity.type
_entity.pdbx_description
1 polymer ?
#
loop_
_entity_poly.entity_id
_entity_poly.type
_entity_poly.pdbx_seq_one_letter_code
_entity_poly.pdbx_strand_id
1 'polypeptide(L)'
;MWKKVEVNAEDHIKVAKFPEDLSAESYKDHYDDYISSITTSQLPQHKPLWVIHIINNPKHINAKGILVFKVHHAIGDGTSMMGVFLSCVKRVDDPTLPCTFPSKSTSSTIQRKMSNTKQIVMNMFNIVPRFIAPIIYSLYDFGQSVGSIFIEDDQTPIRSGNIDTSLPGSTRVCSMTFSLDDVKRIKTLLGVTVNDIVVGIIFFGTQLYIREKDPGQLKEKQSTATIFVNVRSMKGNFSAEEMRKGKLFGNRITNIEVPFPHLEDDDLFKPLQFIKKAHNVIKRKRNGALGLHLMVSLLEVIRTIGGLKAAARTLERRWKNCSFAITNMIGPTDQVSFANHPLNGFYFVPTGINMEYSDMGLDTLKFYIVSDDTAECATSDDEYAEGC
;
A
#
# COMPACT_ATOMS: atom_id res chain seq x y z
N MET A 1 -8.17 -17.10 -18.15
CA MET A 1 -7.59 -17.01 -19.51
C MET A 1 -8.03 -15.69 -20.10
N TRP A 2 -7.14 -14.90 -20.69
CA TRP A 2 -7.51 -13.65 -21.35
C TRP A 2 -8.12 -13.96 -22.72
N LYS A 3 -9.24 -13.32 -23.03
CA LYS A 3 -9.91 -13.44 -24.32
C LYS A 3 -10.05 -12.05 -24.92
N LYS A 4 -9.72 -11.92 -26.21
CA LYS A 4 -9.99 -10.69 -26.95
C LYS A 4 -11.50 -10.54 -27.11
N VAL A 5 -12.02 -9.37 -26.79
CA VAL A 5 -13.44 -9.04 -26.87
C VAL A 5 -13.59 -7.72 -27.62
N GLU A 6 -14.71 -7.58 -28.32
CA GLU A 6 -15.12 -6.29 -28.88
C GLU A 6 -15.66 -5.40 -27.76
N VAL A 7 -15.33 -4.11 -27.80
CA VAL A 7 -15.69 -3.15 -26.75
C VAL A 7 -16.37 -1.95 -27.39
N ASN A 8 -17.57 -1.62 -26.92
CA ASN A 8 -18.19 -0.33 -27.21
C ASN A 8 -17.65 0.72 -26.22
N ALA A 9 -16.86 1.68 -26.67
CA ALA A 9 -16.20 2.66 -25.79
C ALA A 9 -17.21 3.52 -24.98
N GLU A 10 -18.37 3.82 -25.54
CA GLU A 10 -19.40 4.67 -24.90
C GLU A 10 -19.94 4.05 -23.60
N ASP A 11 -19.94 2.72 -23.51
CA ASP A 11 -20.36 1.99 -22.32
C ASP A 11 -19.36 2.09 -21.16
N HIS A 12 -18.11 2.44 -21.45
CA HIS A 12 -16.99 2.39 -20.51
C HIS A 12 -16.40 3.77 -20.20
N ILE A 13 -16.80 4.82 -20.92
CA ILE A 13 -16.31 6.19 -20.67
C ILE A 13 -17.44 7.01 -20.07
N LYS A 14 -17.24 7.49 -18.85
CA LYS A 14 -18.21 8.30 -18.10
C LYS A 14 -17.63 9.69 -17.85
N VAL A 15 -18.36 10.73 -18.22
CA VAL A 15 -18.01 12.11 -17.86
C VAL A 15 -18.77 12.46 -16.58
N ALA A 16 -18.04 12.77 -15.52
CA ALA A 16 -18.62 13.16 -14.25
C ALA A 16 -19.20 14.57 -14.34
N LYS A 17 -20.41 14.75 -13.78
CA LYS A 17 -21.09 16.05 -13.73
C LYS A 17 -20.98 16.59 -12.31
N PHE A 18 -20.28 17.71 -12.17
CA PHE A 18 -20.11 18.43 -10.91
C PHE A 18 -20.91 19.75 -11.02
N PRO A 19 -21.55 20.22 -9.94
CA PRO A 19 -22.20 21.53 -9.95
C PRO A 19 -21.20 22.64 -10.25
N GLU A 20 -21.58 23.58 -11.13
CA GLU A 20 -20.67 24.62 -11.65
C GLU A 20 -20.30 25.67 -10.59
N ASP A 21 -21.17 25.90 -9.60
CA ASP A 21 -21.04 27.00 -8.63
C ASP A 21 -20.32 26.62 -7.32
N LEU A 22 -19.70 25.44 -7.24
CA LEU A 22 -19.01 25.03 -6.02
C LEU A 22 -17.76 25.87 -5.75
N SER A 23 -17.54 26.22 -4.48
CA SER A 23 -16.25 26.70 -3.98
C SER A 23 -15.19 25.61 -4.13
N ALA A 24 -13.91 25.94 -3.97
CA ALA A 24 -12.84 24.94 -4.04
C ALA A 24 -12.97 23.86 -2.95
N GLU A 25 -13.40 24.26 -1.74
CA GLU A 25 -13.61 23.36 -0.59
C GLU A 25 -14.80 22.43 -0.82
N SER A 26 -15.97 22.98 -1.14
CA SER A 26 -17.16 22.15 -1.43
C SER A 26 -16.95 21.26 -2.65
N TYR A 27 -16.18 21.70 -3.65
CA TYR A 27 -15.79 20.87 -4.78
C TYR A 27 -14.95 19.67 -4.32
N LYS A 28 -14.02 19.87 -3.38
CA LYS A 28 -13.19 18.79 -2.83
C LYS A 28 -14.06 17.75 -2.13
N ASP A 29 -15.01 18.16 -1.30
CA ASP A 29 -15.90 17.23 -0.59
C ASP A 29 -16.74 16.41 -1.59
N HIS A 30 -17.36 17.09 -2.58
CA HIS A 30 -18.08 16.42 -3.67
C HIS A 30 -17.19 15.47 -4.48
N TYR A 31 -15.92 15.83 -4.68
CA TYR A 31 -14.95 14.98 -5.36
C TYR A 31 -14.65 13.72 -4.52
N ASP A 32 -14.38 13.87 -3.23
CA ASP A 32 -14.07 12.75 -2.34
C ASP A 32 -15.30 11.81 -2.22
N ASP A 33 -16.51 12.35 -2.16
CA ASP A 33 -17.77 11.57 -2.19
C ASP A 33 -17.96 10.84 -3.52
N TYR A 34 -17.67 11.51 -4.65
CA TYR A 34 -17.72 10.89 -5.97
C TYR A 34 -16.72 9.74 -6.09
N ILE A 35 -15.48 9.94 -5.64
CA ILE A 35 -14.45 8.89 -5.60
C ILE A 35 -14.91 7.73 -4.71
N SER A 36 -15.46 8.01 -3.54
CA SER A 36 -16.01 7.00 -2.62
C SER A 36 -17.12 6.17 -3.29
N SER A 37 -18.07 6.83 -3.97
CA SER A 37 -19.16 6.17 -4.72
C SER A 37 -18.64 5.28 -5.87
N ILE A 38 -17.67 5.76 -6.65
CA ILE A 38 -17.10 4.93 -7.71
C ILE A 38 -16.29 3.76 -7.15
N THR A 39 -15.68 3.88 -5.96
CA THR A 39 -14.93 2.76 -5.36
C THR A 39 -15.83 1.64 -4.85
N THR A 40 -17.02 1.97 -4.34
CA THR A 40 -17.98 0.99 -3.79
C THR A 40 -18.89 0.36 -4.84
N SER A 41 -19.18 1.07 -5.95
CA SER A 41 -20.02 0.52 -7.01
C SER A 41 -19.43 -0.76 -7.63
N GLN A 42 -20.24 -1.74 -8.03
CA GLN A 42 -19.74 -2.92 -8.74
C GLN A 42 -19.66 -2.66 -10.26
N LEU A 43 -18.65 -3.26 -10.91
CA LEU A 43 -18.57 -3.24 -12.36
C LEU A 43 -19.57 -4.27 -12.95
N PRO A 44 -20.29 -3.91 -14.03
CA PRO A 44 -21.22 -4.85 -14.67
C PRO A 44 -20.50 -6.11 -15.17
N GLN A 45 -20.89 -7.28 -14.65
CA GLN A 45 -20.23 -8.56 -14.97
C GLN A 45 -20.47 -9.04 -16.42
N HIS A 46 -21.44 -8.45 -17.12
CA HIS A 46 -21.74 -8.74 -18.52
C HIS A 46 -20.91 -7.90 -19.51
N LYS A 47 -20.04 -7.00 -19.02
CA LYS A 47 -19.15 -6.16 -19.82
C LYS A 47 -17.68 -6.40 -19.42
N PRO A 48 -16.70 -6.00 -20.24
CA PRO A 48 -15.31 -5.92 -19.80
C PRO A 48 -15.18 -5.19 -18.45
N LEU A 49 -14.43 -5.76 -17.51
CA LEU A 49 -14.45 -5.30 -16.12
C LEU A 49 -13.54 -4.06 -15.89
N TRP A 50 -13.78 -3.00 -16.63
CA TRP A 50 -13.11 -1.70 -16.47
C TRP A 50 -14.03 -0.55 -16.88
N VAL A 51 -13.75 0.66 -16.40
CA VAL A 51 -14.45 1.91 -16.75
C VAL A 51 -13.50 3.09 -16.54
N ILE A 52 -13.60 4.12 -17.37
CA ILE A 52 -12.88 5.39 -17.23
C ILE A 52 -13.88 6.46 -16.84
N HIS A 53 -13.58 7.21 -15.79
CA HIS A 53 -14.31 8.41 -15.41
C HIS A 53 -13.46 9.64 -15.73
N ILE A 54 -14.07 10.64 -16.36
CA ILE A 54 -13.43 11.91 -16.74
C ILE A 54 -14.07 13.00 -15.89
N ILE A 55 -13.25 13.72 -15.12
CA ILE A 55 -13.66 14.88 -14.33
C ILE A 55 -12.99 16.10 -14.95
N ASN A 56 -13.79 17.00 -15.50
CA ASN A 56 -13.28 18.19 -16.20
C ASN A 56 -13.14 19.38 -15.24
N ASN A 57 -12.08 20.17 -15.44
CA ASN A 57 -11.86 21.45 -14.75
C ASN A 57 -12.00 21.36 -13.21
N PRO A 58 -11.24 20.50 -12.52
CA PRO A 58 -11.28 20.43 -11.06
C PRO A 58 -10.88 21.76 -10.42
N LYS A 59 -11.65 22.22 -9.42
CA LYS A 59 -11.40 23.50 -8.73
C LYS A 59 -10.45 23.40 -7.53
N HIS A 60 -10.29 22.20 -6.98
CA HIS A 60 -9.50 21.95 -5.76
C HIS A 60 -8.01 21.65 -6.04
N ILE A 61 -7.63 21.49 -7.31
CA ILE A 61 -6.25 21.26 -7.75
C ILE A 61 -5.97 22.06 -9.02
N ASN A 62 -4.70 22.38 -9.26
CA ASN A 62 -4.27 23.02 -10.50
C ASN A 62 -4.13 21.99 -11.64
N ALA A 63 -5.25 21.52 -12.19
CA ALA A 63 -5.29 20.60 -13.33
C ALA A 63 -6.46 20.90 -14.26
N LYS A 64 -6.34 20.56 -15.55
CA LYS A 64 -7.43 20.73 -16.53
C LYS A 64 -8.43 19.57 -16.52
N GLY A 65 -8.04 18.42 -15.99
CA GLY A 65 -8.93 17.27 -15.83
C GLY A 65 -8.29 16.17 -15.00
N ILE A 66 -9.12 15.26 -14.52
CA ILE A 66 -8.74 14.03 -13.81
C ILE A 66 -9.33 12.85 -14.57
N LEU A 67 -8.49 11.86 -14.84
CA LEU A 67 -8.90 10.56 -15.37
C LEU A 67 -8.85 9.54 -14.25
N VAL A 68 -9.98 8.91 -13.93
CA VAL A 68 -10.04 7.81 -12.97
C VAL A 68 -10.28 6.52 -13.73
N PHE A 69 -9.28 5.64 -13.72
CA PHE A 69 -9.38 4.32 -14.34
C PHE A 69 -9.73 3.29 -13.28
N LYS A 70 -10.96 2.77 -13.33
CA LYS A 70 -11.42 1.74 -12.42
C LYS A 70 -11.39 0.39 -13.13
N VAL A 71 -10.72 -0.58 -12.51
CA VAL A 71 -10.47 -1.88 -13.11
C VAL A 71 -10.65 -2.97 -12.05
N HIS A 72 -11.30 -4.07 -12.43
CA HIS A 72 -11.45 -5.21 -11.53
C HIS A 72 -10.13 -5.96 -11.33
N HIS A 73 -9.78 -6.29 -10.10
CA HIS A 73 -8.48 -6.92 -9.75
C HIS A 73 -8.26 -8.32 -10.36
N ALA A 74 -9.29 -8.94 -10.95
CA ALA A 74 -9.14 -10.15 -11.77
C ALA A 74 -8.26 -9.92 -13.02
N ILE A 75 -8.14 -8.66 -13.47
CA ILE A 75 -7.36 -8.22 -14.63
C ILE A 75 -5.87 -8.12 -14.27
N GLY A 76 -5.50 -7.91 -13.01
CA GLY A 76 -4.09 -7.93 -12.63
C GLY A 76 -3.83 -7.22 -11.31
N ASP A 77 -2.62 -7.44 -10.80
CA ASP A 77 -2.10 -6.73 -9.63
C ASP A 77 -1.59 -5.35 -10.01
N GLY A 78 -1.23 -4.55 -9.01
CA GLY A 78 -0.68 -3.21 -9.22
C GLY A 78 0.48 -3.17 -10.23
N THR A 79 1.40 -4.15 -10.20
CA THR A 79 2.50 -4.21 -11.18
C THR A 79 2.01 -4.45 -12.61
N SER A 80 1.01 -5.30 -12.80
CA SER A 80 0.37 -5.49 -14.11
C SER A 80 -0.30 -4.19 -14.58
N MET A 81 -0.96 -3.47 -13.67
CA MET A 81 -1.59 -2.18 -13.96
C MET A 81 -0.59 -1.08 -14.29
N MET A 82 0.57 -1.06 -13.62
CA MET A 82 1.70 -0.19 -13.99
C MET A 82 2.19 -0.51 -15.42
N GLY A 83 2.25 -1.79 -15.81
CA GLY A 83 2.58 -2.17 -17.17
C GLY A 83 1.60 -1.61 -18.21
N VAL A 84 0.30 -1.61 -17.91
CA VAL A 84 -0.74 -0.96 -18.74
C VAL A 84 -0.51 0.55 -18.77
N PHE A 85 -0.34 1.20 -17.63
CA PHE A 85 -0.06 2.64 -17.55
C PHE A 85 1.15 3.04 -18.40
N LEU A 86 2.28 2.34 -18.25
CA LEU A 86 3.51 2.56 -19.01
C LEU A 86 3.35 2.31 -20.51
N SER A 87 2.34 1.53 -20.94
CA SER A 87 2.04 1.36 -22.36
C SER A 87 1.26 2.54 -22.97
N CYS A 88 0.62 3.34 -22.11
CA CYS A 88 -0.21 4.48 -22.48
C CYS A 88 0.53 5.83 -22.37
N VAL A 89 1.63 5.90 -21.62
CA VAL A 89 2.37 7.14 -21.38
C VAL A 89 3.70 7.18 -22.13
N LYS A 90 4.19 8.40 -22.35
CA LYS A 90 5.53 8.67 -22.88
C LYS A 90 6.23 9.69 -22.02
N ARG A 91 7.56 9.62 -21.96
CA ARG A 91 8.40 10.66 -21.37
C ARG A 91 8.18 11.99 -22.09
N VAL A 92 8.16 13.08 -21.32
CA VAL A 92 8.00 14.44 -21.86
C VAL A 92 9.29 14.95 -22.48
N ASP A 93 10.44 14.60 -21.91
CA ASP A 93 11.75 15.04 -22.38
C ASP A 93 12.19 14.29 -23.65
N ASP A 94 12.03 12.97 -23.68
CA ASP A 94 12.29 12.14 -24.88
C ASP A 94 11.29 10.98 -24.99
N PRO A 95 10.27 11.09 -25.87
CA PRO A 95 9.25 10.06 -26.05
C PRO A 95 9.75 8.71 -26.57
N THR A 96 11.00 8.62 -27.06
CA THR A 96 11.59 7.37 -27.58
C THR A 96 12.24 6.53 -26.49
N LEU A 97 12.54 7.14 -25.33
CA LEU A 97 13.17 6.47 -24.20
C LEU A 97 12.12 5.81 -23.30
N PRO A 98 12.46 4.66 -22.69
CA PRO A 98 11.63 4.07 -21.65
C PRO A 98 11.66 4.94 -20.38
N CYS A 99 10.59 4.84 -19.59
CA CYS A 99 10.53 5.47 -18.27
C CYS A 99 11.57 4.84 -17.33
N THR A 100 12.23 5.69 -16.56
CA THR A 100 13.18 5.34 -15.52
C THR A 100 12.47 5.16 -14.17
N PHE A 101 12.99 4.28 -13.34
CA PHE A 101 12.46 3.98 -12.01
C PHE A 101 13.59 4.06 -10.98
N PRO A 102 13.28 4.36 -9.70
CA PRO A 102 14.28 4.40 -8.64
C PRO A 102 15.05 3.07 -8.57
N SER A 103 16.38 3.13 -8.70
CA SER A 103 17.23 1.96 -8.50
C SER A 103 17.38 1.66 -7.01
N LYS A 104 17.42 0.38 -6.64
CA LYS A 104 17.82 0.00 -5.28
C LYS A 104 19.29 0.38 -5.11
N SER A 105 19.56 1.42 -4.33
CA SER A 105 20.91 1.70 -3.84
C SER A 105 21.42 0.46 -3.10
N THR A 106 22.30 -0.30 -3.73
CA THR A 106 23.18 -1.25 -3.04
C THR A 106 24.02 -0.42 -2.10
N SER A 107 23.67 -0.41 -0.82
CA SER A 107 24.61 0.03 0.20
C SER A 107 25.81 -0.90 0.08
N SER A 108 26.90 -0.37 -0.48
CA SER A 108 28.16 -1.09 -0.58
C SER A 108 28.53 -1.54 0.82
N THR A 109 28.46 -2.84 1.08
CA THR A 109 29.07 -3.43 2.26
C THR A 109 30.51 -2.99 2.26
N ILE A 110 30.87 -2.08 3.17
CA ILE A 110 32.24 -1.64 3.40
C ILE A 110 33.04 -2.91 3.71
N GLN A 111 33.80 -3.40 2.73
CA GLN A 111 34.74 -4.49 2.91
C GLN A 111 35.88 -3.98 3.79
N ARG A 112 35.72 -4.13 5.09
CA ARG A 112 36.78 -3.85 6.06
C ARG A 112 37.82 -4.96 5.96
N LYS A 113 38.88 -4.74 5.19
CA LYS A 113 40.11 -5.56 5.23
C LYS A 113 40.67 -5.48 6.66
N MET A 114 40.80 -6.63 7.32
CA MET A 114 41.61 -6.73 8.53
C MET A 114 42.37 -8.06 8.50
N SER A 115 43.68 -7.98 8.64
CA SER A 115 44.59 -9.12 8.70
C SER A 115 44.81 -9.58 10.15
N ASN A 116 45.46 -10.74 10.25
CA ASN A 116 46.07 -11.40 11.41
C ASN A 116 45.21 -12.33 12.29
N THR A 117 45.28 -13.60 11.89
CA THR A 117 45.36 -14.93 12.55
C THR A 117 45.05 -15.13 14.05
N LYS A 118 44.93 -14.10 14.90
CA LYS A 118 44.46 -14.25 16.30
C LYS A 118 42.92 -14.14 16.46
N GLN A 119 42.20 -13.87 15.37
CA GLN A 119 40.77 -13.54 15.39
C GLN A 119 39.82 -14.74 15.23
N ILE A 120 40.33 -15.95 14.91
CA ILE A 120 39.51 -17.11 14.52
C ILE A 120 38.69 -17.70 15.69
N VAL A 121 39.25 -17.73 16.90
CA VAL A 121 38.58 -18.31 18.08
C VAL A 121 37.54 -17.35 18.69
N MET A 122 37.84 -16.04 18.76
CA MET A 122 36.85 -15.02 19.14
C MET A 122 35.76 -14.80 18.08
N ASN A 123 36.06 -15.13 16.81
CA ASN A 123 35.08 -15.08 15.75
C ASN A 123 34.06 -16.22 15.85
N MET A 124 34.40 -17.43 16.30
CA MET A 124 33.43 -18.53 16.34
C MET A 124 32.21 -18.23 17.25
N PHE A 125 32.45 -17.60 18.41
CA PHE A 125 31.40 -17.15 19.33
C PHE A 125 30.55 -15.98 18.80
N ASN A 126 31.07 -15.17 17.88
CA ASN A 126 30.35 -14.03 17.27
C ASN A 126 29.84 -14.30 15.84
N ILE A 127 30.31 -15.38 15.20
CA ILE A 127 29.92 -15.83 13.86
C ILE A 127 28.64 -16.65 13.94
N VAL A 128 28.55 -17.61 14.86
CA VAL A 128 27.37 -18.49 14.97
C VAL A 128 26.08 -17.66 15.23
N PRO A 129 26.04 -16.68 16.15
CA PRO A 129 24.87 -15.83 16.31
C PRO A 129 24.54 -15.00 15.05
N ARG A 130 25.55 -14.55 14.31
CA ARG A 130 25.35 -13.72 13.10
C ARG A 130 24.74 -14.48 11.92
N PHE A 131 25.00 -15.79 11.81
CA PHE A 131 24.42 -16.62 10.73
C PHE A 131 23.14 -17.34 11.17
N ILE A 132 23.04 -17.74 12.44
CA ILE A 132 21.89 -18.49 12.95
C ILE A 132 20.73 -17.55 13.34
N ALA A 133 21.00 -16.38 13.92
CA ALA A 133 19.93 -15.48 14.34
C ALA A 133 19.01 -15.05 13.18
N PRO A 134 19.50 -14.68 11.98
CA PRO A 134 18.62 -14.36 10.85
C PRO A 134 17.72 -15.53 10.45
N ILE A 135 18.20 -16.78 10.56
CA ILE A 135 17.41 -17.98 10.26
C ILE A 135 16.33 -18.17 11.31
N ILE A 136 16.67 -18.10 12.60
CA ILE A 136 15.71 -18.22 13.70
C ILE A 136 14.65 -17.13 13.59
N TYR A 137 15.04 -15.88 13.38
CA TYR A 137 14.08 -14.78 13.20
C TYR A 137 13.21 -14.98 11.95
N SER A 138 13.77 -15.51 10.86
CA SER A 138 12.99 -15.82 9.64
C SER A 138 11.97 -16.94 9.89
N LEU A 139 12.32 -17.97 10.66
CA LEU A 139 11.42 -19.05 11.03
C LEU A 139 10.34 -18.58 12.01
N TYR A 140 10.71 -17.74 12.97
CA TYR A 140 9.74 -17.09 13.86
C TYR A 140 8.78 -16.20 13.07
N ASP A 141 9.29 -15.39 12.14
CA ASP A 141 8.48 -14.54 11.28
C ASP A 141 7.56 -15.37 10.37
N PHE A 142 8.05 -16.49 9.83
CA PHE A 142 7.23 -17.46 9.10
C PHE A 142 6.11 -18.02 9.99
N GLY A 143 6.42 -18.43 11.21
CA GLY A 143 5.44 -18.91 12.18
C GLY A 143 4.36 -17.87 12.49
N GLN A 144 4.75 -16.61 12.73
CA GLN A 144 3.83 -15.49 12.91
C GLN A 144 2.94 -15.28 11.66
N SER A 145 3.53 -15.34 10.46
CA SER A 145 2.78 -15.23 9.20
C SER A 145 1.82 -16.40 8.97
N VAL A 146 2.16 -17.62 9.40
CA VAL A 146 1.22 -18.75 9.42
C VAL A 146 0.12 -18.53 10.45
N GLY A 147 0.47 -18.00 11.63
CA GLY A 147 -0.48 -17.63 12.68
C GLY A 147 -1.56 -16.66 12.18
N SER A 148 -1.19 -15.68 11.35
CA SER A 148 -2.13 -14.71 10.75
C SER A 148 -3.23 -15.34 9.88
N ILE A 149 -3.09 -16.62 9.47
CA ILE A 149 -4.15 -17.36 8.77
C ILE A 149 -5.32 -17.71 9.72
N PHE A 150 -5.02 -17.85 11.02
CA PHE A 150 -5.94 -18.40 12.03
C PHE A 150 -6.25 -17.41 13.17
N ILE A 151 -5.37 -16.44 13.40
CA ILE A 151 -5.49 -15.46 14.48
C ILE A 151 -5.86 -14.12 13.86
N GLU A 152 -6.97 -13.57 14.32
CA GLU A 152 -7.43 -12.24 13.98
C GLU A 152 -6.89 -11.23 15.00
N ASP A 153 -6.53 -10.04 14.52
CA ASP A 153 -6.24 -8.89 15.38
C ASP A 153 -7.48 -8.49 16.18
N ASP A 154 -7.24 -7.88 17.35
CA ASP A 154 -8.27 -7.39 18.25
C ASP A 154 -9.16 -6.32 17.60
N GLN A 155 -10.40 -6.21 18.10
CA GLN A 155 -11.29 -5.13 17.71
C GLN A 155 -10.76 -3.78 18.23
N THR A 156 -10.60 -2.84 17.31
CA THR A 156 -10.09 -1.49 17.55
C THR A 156 -10.92 -0.50 16.73
N PRO A 157 -10.82 0.82 16.99
CA PRO A 157 -11.48 1.85 16.17
C PRO A 157 -11.14 1.78 14.67
N ILE A 158 -10.06 1.08 14.27
CA ILE A 158 -9.67 0.86 12.86
C ILE A 158 -10.04 -0.53 12.33
N ARG A 159 -10.56 -1.40 13.18
CA ARG A 159 -10.96 -2.78 12.85
C ARG A 159 -12.24 -3.13 13.61
N SER A 160 -13.38 -2.94 12.95
CA SER A 160 -14.70 -3.29 13.49
C SER A 160 -14.97 -4.80 13.56
N GLY A 161 -14.23 -5.61 12.78
CA GLY A 161 -14.41 -7.07 12.68
C GLY A 161 -15.56 -7.51 11.77
N ASN A 162 -16.53 -6.63 11.48
CA ASN A 162 -17.65 -6.87 10.56
C ASN A 162 -17.58 -5.90 9.39
N ILE A 163 -16.79 -6.23 8.37
CA ILE A 163 -16.67 -5.38 7.18
C ILE A 163 -17.49 -5.98 6.04
N ASP A 164 -18.66 -5.40 5.77
CA ASP A 164 -19.35 -5.63 4.50
C ASP A 164 -19.04 -4.49 3.51
N THR A 165 -17.87 -4.59 2.86
CA THR A 165 -17.44 -3.68 1.80
C THR A 165 -18.34 -3.71 0.55
N SER A 166 -19.35 -4.60 0.49
CA SER A 166 -20.25 -4.70 -0.67
C SER A 166 -21.44 -3.75 -0.58
N LEU A 167 -21.68 -3.13 0.58
CA LEU A 167 -22.75 -2.16 0.78
C LEU A 167 -22.40 -0.80 0.15
N PRO A 168 -23.28 -0.21 -0.66
CA PRO A 168 -23.11 1.17 -1.13
C PRO A 168 -23.05 2.13 0.07
N GLY A 169 -22.01 2.97 0.11
CA GLY A 169 -21.82 3.95 1.19
C GLY A 169 -21.09 3.43 2.43
N SER A 170 -20.76 2.13 2.53
CA SER A 170 -19.95 1.63 3.64
C SER A 170 -18.45 1.94 3.51
N THR A 171 -18.04 2.84 2.63
CA THR A 171 -16.62 3.15 2.46
C THR A 171 -16.40 4.59 2.03
N ARG A 172 -15.54 5.29 2.76
CA ARG A 172 -15.08 6.64 2.47
C ARG A 172 -13.62 6.61 2.01
N VAL A 173 -13.33 7.31 0.92
CA VAL A 173 -11.98 7.48 0.40
C VAL A 173 -11.51 8.89 0.71
N CYS A 174 -10.58 9.00 1.66
CA CYS A 174 -9.93 10.25 2.02
C CYS A 174 -8.53 10.28 1.41
N SER A 175 -8.03 11.47 1.08
CA SER A 175 -6.64 11.61 0.64
C SER A 175 -5.89 12.73 1.34
N MET A 176 -4.61 12.48 1.60
CA MET A 176 -3.69 13.44 2.21
C MET A 176 -2.40 13.51 1.40
N THR A 177 -1.83 14.70 1.28
CA THR A 177 -0.62 14.93 0.47
C THR A 177 0.49 15.46 1.36
N PHE A 178 1.69 14.91 1.18
CA PHE A 178 2.89 15.31 1.91
C PHE A 178 3.97 15.77 0.93
N SER A 179 4.82 16.69 1.39
CA SER A 179 6.01 17.11 0.64
C SER A 179 7.01 15.97 0.55
N LEU A 180 7.40 15.61 -0.67
CA LEU A 180 8.45 14.60 -0.88
C LEU A 180 9.80 15.09 -0.36
N ASP A 181 10.04 16.39 -0.34
CA ASP A 181 11.28 16.98 0.20
C ASP A 181 11.38 16.83 1.70
N ASP A 182 10.27 16.98 2.44
CA ASP A 182 10.24 16.69 3.88
C ASP A 182 10.54 15.22 4.17
N VAL A 183 9.94 14.32 3.39
CA VAL A 183 10.22 12.88 3.49
C VAL A 183 11.68 12.58 3.17
N LYS A 184 12.27 13.21 2.14
CA LYS A 184 13.70 13.09 1.80
C LYS A 184 14.60 13.65 2.92
N ARG A 185 14.21 14.74 3.57
CA ARG A 185 14.93 15.30 4.74
C ARG A 185 14.94 14.31 5.90
N ILE A 186 13.78 13.75 6.26
CA ILE A 186 13.64 12.73 7.32
C ILE A 186 14.46 11.48 6.98
N LYS A 187 14.43 11.05 5.71
CA LYS A 187 15.22 9.93 5.19
C LYS A 187 16.71 10.10 5.47
N THR A 188 17.25 11.26 5.16
CA THR A 188 18.66 11.58 5.40
C THR A 188 18.99 11.61 6.90
N LEU A 189 18.12 12.23 7.71
CA LEU A 189 18.31 12.31 9.17
C LEU A 189 18.32 10.94 9.86
N LEU A 190 17.42 10.04 9.44
CA LEU A 190 17.26 8.72 10.08
C LEU A 190 18.09 7.61 9.43
N GLY A 191 18.61 7.82 8.21
CA GLY A 191 19.33 6.80 7.45
C GLY A 191 18.44 5.64 7.00
N VAL A 192 17.17 5.91 6.70
CA VAL A 192 16.15 4.91 6.33
C VAL A 192 15.68 5.09 4.88
N THR A 193 14.66 4.35 4.42
CA THR A 193 14.05 4.52 3.10
C THR A 193 12.75 5.34 3.15
N VAL A 194 12.31 5.88 2.01
CA VAL A 194 11.02 6.60 1.88
C VAL A 194 9.87 5.72 2.39
N ASN A 195 9.81 4.46 1.96
CA ASN A 195 8.77 3.52 2.39
C ASN A 195 8.76 3.29 3.91
N ASP A 196 9.93 3.25 4.56
CA ASP A 196 10.00 3.07 6.02
C ASP A 196 9.40 4.28 6.76
N ILE A 197 9.62 5.49 6.24
CA ILE A 197 9.08 6.74 6.81
C ILE A 197 7.58 6.76 6.61
N VAL A 198 7.11 6.47 5.40
CA VAL A 198 5.70 6.48 5.06
C VAL A 198 4.91 5.50 5.93
N VAL A 199 5.37 4.25 6.04
CA VAL A 199 4.75 3.25 6.92
C VAL A 199 4.82 3.70 8.39
N GLY A 200 5.93 4.31 8.81
CA GLY A 200 6.07 4.88 10.15
C GLY A 200 5.06 5.99 10.45
N ILE A 201 4.80 6.89 9.49
CA ILE A 201 3.78 7.95 9.60
C ILE A 201 2.39 7.35 9.71
N ILE A 202 2.07 6.33 8.89
CA ILE A 202 0.79 5.61 8.95
C ILE A 202 0.62 5.00 10.35
N PHE A 203 1.59 4.21 10.81
CA PHE A 203 1.51 3.57 12.12
C PHE A 203 1.38 4.58 13.26
N PHE A 204 2.12 5.69 13.20
CA PHE A 204 2.07 6.72 14.23
C PHE A 204 0.70 7.42 14.24
N GLY A 205 0.24 7.90 13.08
CA GLY A 205 -1.06 8.56 12.97
C GLY A 205 -2.22 7.65 13.37
N THR A 206 -2.15 6.37 13.02
CA THR A 206 -3.15 5.39 13.42
C THR A 206 -3.12 5.09 14.91
N GLN A 207 -1.95 4.98 15.53
CA GLN A 207 -1.82 4.80 16.99
C GLN A 207 -2.34 6.02 17.76
N LEU A 208 -2.12 7.24 17.25
CA LEU A 208 -2.72 8.46 17.81
C LEU A 208 -4.25 8.42 17.72
N TYR A 209 -4.80 7.99 16.58
CA TYR A 209 -6.24 7.86 16.41
C TYR A 209 -6.87 6.83 17.37
N ILE A 210 -6.26 5.65 17.50
CA ILE A 210 -6.74 4.63 18.44
C ILE A 210 -6.64 5.15 19.88
N ARG A 211 -5.54 5.83 20.25
CA ARG A 211 -5.37 6.42 21.59
C ARG A 211 -6.48 7.42 21.90
N GLU A 212 -6.86 8.26 20.93
CA GLU A 212 -7.91 9.26 21.10
C GLU A 212 -9.29 8.61 21.25
N LYS A 213 -9.57 7.58 20.44
CA LYS A 213 -10.89 6.93 20.40
C LYS A 213 -11.09 5.82 21.44
N ASP A 214 -10.00 5.26 21.96
CA ASP A 214 -9.99 4.17 22.96
C ASP A 214 -8.83 4.39 23.97
N PRO A 215 -8.93 5.42 24.83
CA PRO A 215 -7.83 5.89 25.68
C PRO A 215 -7.37 4.91 26.79
N GLY A 216 -7.98 3.73 26.91
CA GLY A 216 -7.66 2.74 27.94
C GLY A 216 -7.01 1.45 27.44
N GLN A 217 -7.13 1.10 26.15
CA GLN A 217 -6.85 -0.28 25.69
C GLN A 217 -5.76 -0.40 24.62
N LEU A 218 -5.13 0.72 24.22
CA LEU A 218 -4.07 0.71 23.20
C LEU A 218 -2.92 -0.26 23.52
N LYS A 219 -2.61 -0.43 24.82
CA LYS A 219 -1.49 -1.26 25.26
C LYS A 219 -1.78 -2.76 25.24
N GLU A 220 -3.05 -3.13 25.29
CA GLU A 220 -3.50 -4.51 25.42
C GLU A 220 -3.92 -5.11 24.08
N LYS A 221 -4.23 -4.26 23.09
CA LYS A 221 -4.71 -4.68 21.77
C LYS A 221 -3.59 -4.77 20.75
N GLN A 222 -3.57 -5.87 20.01
CA GLN A 222 -2.67 -6.08 18.90
C GLN A 222 -3.25 -5.48 17.62
N SER A 223 -2.46 -4.64 16.95
CA SER A 223 -2.75 -4.17 15.58
C SER A 223 -1.58 -4.51 14.66
N THR A 224 -1.92 -5.10 13.52
CA THR A 224 -1.00 -5.58 12.51
C THR A 224 -1.35 -4.96 11.16
N ALA A 225 -0.33 -4.47 10.44
CA ALA A 225 -0.45 -4.13 9.03
C ALA A 225 0.02 -5.29 8.16
N THR A 226 -0.75 -5.61 7.14
CA THR A 226 -0.34 -6.50 6.07
C THR A 226 0.17 -5.66 4.89
N ILE A 227 1.44 -5.86 4.52
CA ILE A 227 2.08 -5.13 3.42
C ILE A 227 2.13 -6.04 2.20
N PHE A 228 1.48 -5.63 1.11
CA PHE A 228 1.54 -6.36 -0.15
C PHE A 228 2.89 -6.18 -0.83
N VAL A 229 3.51 -7.28 -1.21
CA VAL A 229 4.80 -7.30 -1.89
C VAL A 229 4.71 -8.09 -3.18
N ASN A 230 5.37 -7.57 -4.21
CA ASN A 230 5.44 -8.22 -5.51
C ASN A 230 6.47 -9.35 -5.49
N VAL A 231 6.00 -10.59 -5.64
CA VAL A 231 6.84 -11.81 -5.62
C VAL A 231 7.81 -11.85 -6.80
N ARG A 232 7.53 -11.11 -7.89
CA ARG A 232 8.46 -11.00 -9.04
C ARG A 232 9.82 -10.44 -8.61
N SER A 233 9.85 -9.55 -7.63
CA SER A 233 11.09 -8.96 -7.13
C SER A 233 12.04 -9.96 -6.48
N MET A 234 11.56 -11.15 -6.09
CA MET A 234 12.39 -12.24 -5.56
C MET A 234 13.25 -12.90 -6.64
N LYS A 235 12.86 -12.81 -7.92
CA LYS A 235 13.61 -13.36 -9.05
C LYS A 235 14.55 -12.34 -9.72
N GLY A 236 14.62 -11.11 -9.19
CA GLY A 236 15.40 -10.00 -9.73
C GLY A 236 14.54 -8.76 -10.00
N ASN A 237 15.20 -7.67 -10.39
CA ASN A 237 14.50 -6.49 -10.89
C ASN A 237 14.01 -6.77 -12.32
N PHE A 238 12.80 -6.32 -12.64
CA PHE A 238 12.24 -6.36 -13.99
C PHE A 238 12.14 -4.93 -14.54
N SER A 239 12.41 -4.77 -15.83
CA SER A 239 12.47 -3.48 -16.52
C SER A 239 11.06 -2.92 -16.81
N ALA A 240 10.97 -1.60 -16.96
CA ALA A 240 9.76 -0.93 -17.46
C ALA A 240 9.29 -1.53 -18.80
N GLU A 241 10.22 -1.91 -19.67
CA GLU A 241 9.92 -2.56 -20.95
C GLU A 241 9.32 -3.96 -20.81
N GLU A 242 9.75 -4.76 -19.83
CA GLU A 242 9.15 -6.07 -19.56
C GLU A 242 7.73 -5.95 -19.01
N MET A 243 7.47 -4.92 -18.19
CA MET A 243 6.11 -4.59 -17.72
C MET A 243 5.23 -4.15 -18.89
N ARG A 244 5.73 -3.23 -19.74
CA ARG A 244 5.03 -2.70 -20.92
C ARG A 244 4.67 -3.78 -21.94
N LYS A 245 5.56 -4.75 -22.16
CA LYS A 245 5.34 -5.88 -23.10
C LYS A 245 4.37 -6.94 -22.58
N GLY A 246 3.80 -6.77 -21.39
CA GLY A 246 2.78 -7.67 -20.84
C GLY A 246 3.27 -9.06 -20.42
N LYS A 247 4.58 -9.35 -20.52
CA LYS A 247 5.18 -10.64 -20.13
C LYS A 247 4.98 -10.97 -18.64
N LEU A 248 4.67 -9.94 -17.84
CA LEU A 248 4.56 -10.02 -16.39
C LEU A 248 3.11 -9.92 -15.88
N PHE A 249 2.11 -9.95 -16.75
CA PHE A 249 0.70 -9.82 -16.35
C PHE A 249 0.20 -10.96 -15.45
N GLY A 250 -0.82 -10.64 -14.65
CA GLY A 250 -1.48 -11.52 -13.70
C GLY A 250 -1.14 -11.19 -12.25
N ASN A 251 -1.81 -11.83 -11.30
CA ASN A 251 -1.60 -11.58 -9.87
C ASN A 251 -0.38 -12.40 -9.38
N ARG A 252 0.70 -11.73 -8.97
CA ARG A 252 1.88 -12.36 -8.33
C ARG A 252 2.32 -11.54 -7.12
N ILE A 253 1.42 -11.48 -6.16
CA ILE A 253 1.59 -10.78 -4.90
C ILE A 253 1.56 -11.78 -3.75
N THR A 254 2.25 -11.43 -2.68
CA THR A 254 2.08 -12.03 -1.35
C THR A 254 2.06 -10.89 -0.34
N ASN A 255 1.85 -11.21 0.92
CA ASN A 255 1.82 -10.23 1.99
C ASN A 255 2.79 -10.58 3.12
N ILE A 256 3.26 -9.52 3.78
CA ILE A 256 4.11 -9.57 4.96
C ILE A 256 3.38 -8.84 6.08
N GLU A 257 3.17 -9.54 7.20
CA GLU A 257 2.56 -8.96 8.39
C GLU A 257 3.61 -8.20 9.20
N VAL A 258 3.30 -6.95 9.53
CA VAL A 258 4.13 -6.02 10.30
C VAL A 258 3.30 -5.54 11.49
N PRO A 259 3.60 -6.00 12.72
CA PRO A 259 2.90 -5.51 13.90
C PRO A 259 3.23 -4.02 14.12
N PHE A 260 2.26 -3.27 14.62
CA PHE A 260 2.46 -1.86 14.95
C PHE A 260 3.43 -1.76 16.12
N PRO A 261 4.43 -0.87 16.08
CA PRO A 261 5.20 -0.54 17.26
C PRO A 261 4.29 0.03 18.33
N HIS A 262 4.57 -0.32 19.59
CA HIS A 262 3.87 0.26 20.72
C HIS A 262 4.14 1.76 20.80
N LEU A 263 3.07 2.54 21.00
CA LEU A 263 3.16 3.98 21.21
C LEU A 263 3.46 4.27 22.69
N GLU A 264 4.61 4.85 22.96
CA GLU A 264 5.01 5.32 24.30
C GLU A 264 4.76 6.83 24.43
N ASP A 265 4.61 7.35 25.65
CA ASP A 265 4.38 8.80 25.86
C ASP A 265 5.54 9.66 25.35
N ASP A 266 6.77 9.16 25.45
CA ASP A 266 7.97 9.80 24.88
C ASP A 266 7.90 9.97 23.35
N ASP A 267 7.20 9.06 22.65
CA ASP A 267 7.06 9.12 21.20
C ASP A 267 6.20 10.32 20.75
N LEU A 268 5.31 10.83 21.61
CA LEU A 268 4.49 12.02 21.33
C LEU A 268 5.36 13.28 21.17
N PHE A 269 6.41 13.38 21.98
CA PHE A 269 7.37 14.49 21.92
C PHE A 269 8.51 14.22 20.93
N LYS A 270 8.71 12.95 20.53
CA LYS A 270 9.81 12.51 19.67
C LYS A 270 9.30 11.56 18.56
N PRO A 271 8.45 12.03 17.63
CA PRO A 271 7.82 11.18 16.61
C PRO A 271 8.83 10.48 15.69
N LEU A 272 10.01 11.07 15.49
CA LEU A 272 11.09 10.44 14.72
C LEU A 272 11.64 9.16 15.36
N GLN A 273 11.55 9.02 16.70
CA GLN A 273 11.92 7.79 17.40
C GLN A 273 10.92 6.68 17.09
N PHE A 274 9.63 6.99 17.05
CA PHE A 274 8.60 6.05 16.64
C PHE A 274 8.81 5.56 15.20
N ILE A 275 9.11 6.46 14.26
CA ILE A 275 9.44 6.08 12.88
C ILE A 275 10.65 5.13 12.84
N LYS A 276 11.66 5.36 13.70
CA LYS A 276 12.81 4.46 13.82
C LYS A 276 12.44 3.10 14.41
N LYS A 277 11.51 3.03 15.37
CA LYS A 277 10.94 1.76 15.88
C LYS A 277 10.24 1.01 14.75
N ALA A 278 9.37 1.67 13.99
CA ALA A 278 8.70 1.09 12.81
C ALA A 278 9.72 0.56 11.79
N HIS A 279 10.74 1.36 11.44
CA HIS A 279 11.82 0.95 10.55
C HIS A 279 12.51 -0.34 11.02
N ASN A 280 12.80 -0.48 12.32
CA ASN A 280 13.47 -1.68 12.83
C ASN A 280 12.62 -2.94 12.64
N VAL A 281 11.30 -2.85 12.87
CA VAL A 281 10.36 -3.96 12.64
C VAL A 281 10.30 -4.30 11.15
N ILE A 282 10.13 -3.30 10.29
CA ILE A 282 10.06 -3.46 8.82
C ILE A 282 11.36 -4.05 8.28
N LYS A 283 12.52 -3.53 8.70
CA LYS A 283 13.84 -4.00 8.26
C LYS A 283 14.07 -5.45 8.66
N ARG A 284 13.65 -5.88 9.86
CA ARG A 284 13.72 -7.29 10.28
C ARG A 284 12.90 -8.17 9.34
N LYS A 285 11.62 -7.82 9.13
CA LYS A 285 10.71 -8.56 8.24
C LYS A 285 11.22 -8.62 6.79
N ARG A 286 11.79 -7.51 6.27
CA ARG A 286 12.38 -7.42 4.93
C ARG A 286 13.63 -8.28 4.77
N ASN A 287 14.47 -8.34 5.81
CA ASN A 287 15.71 -9.12 5.78
C ASN A 287 15.46 -10.62 5.97
N GLY A 288 14.28 -11.02 6.45
CA GLY A 288 13.84 -12.41 6.60
C GLY A 288 13.44 -13.09 5.29
N ALA A 289 14.29 -13.04 4.26
CA ALA A 289 14.00 -13.57 2.92
C ALA A 289 13.58 -15.06 2.93
N LEU A 290 14.14 -15.83 3.88
CA LEU A 290 13.79 -17.23 4.08
C LEU A 290 12.32 -17.39 4.51
N GLY A 291 11.83 -16.56 5.42
CA GLY A 291 10.43 -16.62 5.88
C GLY A 291 9.45 -16.32 4.76
N LEU A 292 9.74 -15.30 3.94
CA LEU A 292 8.95 -14.98 2.73
C LEU A 292 8.96 -16.14 1.73
N HIS A 293 10.12 -16.77 1.49
CA HIS A 293 10.22 -17.91 0.60
C HIS A 293 9.41 -19.11 1.10
N LEU A 294 9.47 -19.42 2.40
CA LEU A 294 8.65 -20.46 3.01
C LEU A 294 7.16 -20.16 2.87
N MET A 295 6.72 -18.91 3.06
CA MET A 295 5.32 -18.53 2.86
C MET A 295 4.87 -18.70 1.40
N VAL A 296 5.68 -18.29 0.43
CA VAL A 296 5.37 -18.47 -0.99
C VAL A 296 5.27 -19.97 -1.33
N SER A 297 6.21 -20.78 -0.83
CA SER A 297 6.20 -22.24 -1.01
C SER A 297 4.97 -22.89 -0.35
N LEU A 298 4.56 -22.44 0.84
CA LEU A 298 3.34 -22.91 1.50
C LEU A 298 2.09 -22.61 0.66
N LEU A 299 1.96 -21.37 0.16
CA LEU A 299 0.84 -21.00 -0.72
C LEU A 299 0.82 -21.84 -2.01
N GLU A 300 1.99 -22.20 -2.54
CA GLU A 300 2.11 -23.05 -3.73
C GLU A 300 1.71 -24.51 -3.46
N VAL A 301 2.04 -25.04 -2.28
CA VAL A 301 1.57 -26.36 -1.83
C VAL A 301 0.05 -26.37 -1.68
N ILE A 302 -0.51 -25.35 -1.02
CA ILE A 302 -1.97 -25.17 -0.89
C ILE A 302 -2.63 -25.08 -2.26
N ARG A 303 -2.02 -24.33 -3.20
CA ARG A 303 -2.50 -24.23 -4.59
C ARG A 303 -2.48 -25.57 -5.31
N THR A 304 -1.45 -26.38 -5.09
CA THR A 304 -1.28 -27.69 -5.73
C THR A 304 -2.30 -28.70 -5.22
N ILE A 305 -2.56 -28.71 -3.91
CA ILE A 305 -3.47 -29.67 -3.26
C ILE A 305 -4.94 -29.23 -3.36
N GLY A 306 -5.23 -27.98 -3.00
CA GLY A 306 -6.59 -27.43 -2.88
C GLY A 306 -7.03 -26.55 -4.06
N GLY A 307 -6.18 -26.38 -5.07
CA GLY A 307 -6.44 -25.53 -6.22
C GLY A 307 -6.27 -24.03 -5.94
N LEU A 308 -6.46 -23.23 -7.00
CA LEU A 308 -6.28 -21.77 -6.94
C LEU A 308 -7.24 -21.09 -5.95
N LYS A 309 -8.46 -21.62 -5.81
CA LYS A 309 -9.46 -21.07 -4.89
C LYS A 309 -9.05 -21.21 -3.43
N ALA A 310 -8.41 -22.32 -3.05
CA ALA A 310 -7.90 -22.52 -1.70
C ALA A 310 -6.77 -21.53 -1.41
N ALA A 311 -5.77 -21.42 -2.30
CA ALA A 311 -4.67 -20.49 -2.14
C ALA A 311 -5.13 -19.02 -2.07
N ALA A 312 -6.09 -18.63 -2.91
CA ALA A 312 -6.67 -17.29 -2.88
C ALA A 312 -7.38 -17.00 -1.56
N ARG A 313 -8.20 -17.94 -1.05
CA ARG A 313 -8.85 -17.80 0.27
C ARG A 313 -7.86 -17.72 1.42
N THR A 314 -6.77 -18.49 1.37
CA THR A 314 -5.71 -18.43 2.39
C THR A 314 -5.04 -17.06 2.38
N LEU A 315 -4.68 -16.55 1.21
CA LEU A 315 -4.13 -15.19 1.07
C LEU A 315 -5.13 -14.14 1.57
N GLU A 316 -6.41 -14.31 1.23
CA GLU A 316 -7.49 -13.41 1.63
C GLU A 316 -7.66 -13.35 3.16
N ARG A 317 -7.71 -14.52 3.81
CA ARG A 317 -7.80 -14.62 5.28
C ARG A 317 -6.66 -13.90 5.96
N ARG A 318 -5.41 -14.07 5.49
CA ARG A 318 -4.24 -13.43 6.11
C ARG A 318 -4.37 -11.92 6.19
N TRP A 319 -4.82 -11.26 5.13
CA TRP A 319 -4.96 -9.82 5.15
C TRP A 319 -6.23 -9.35 5.87
N LYS A 320 -7.35 -10.11 5.80
CA LYS A 320 -8.59 -9.80 6.54
C LYS A 320 -8.47 -9.95 8.05
N ASN A 321 -7.56 -10.82 8.50
CA ASN A 321 -7.25 -11.01 9.90
C ASN A 321 -6.35 -9.90 10.48
N CYS A 322 -5.74 -9.08 9.62
CA CYS A 322 -4.97 -7.90 10.05
C CYS A 322 -5.89 -6.68 10.20
N SER A 323 -5.53 -5.75 11.07
CA SER A 323 -6.22 -4.46 11.26
C SER A 323 -6.07 -3.55 10.05
N PHE A 324 -4.93 -3.65 9.38
CA PHE A 324 -4.50 -2.70 8.39
C PHE A 324 -3.91 -3.36 7.17
N ALA A 325 -4.05 -2.73 6.01
CA ALA A 325 -3.41 -3.17 4.80
C ALA A 325 -2.78 -2.01 4.06
N ILE A 326 -1.60 -2.26 3.53
CA ILE A 326 -0.76 -1.25 2.89
C ILE A 326 -0.23 -1.86 1.59
N THR A 327 -0.53 -1.20 0.49
CA THR A 327 0.14 -1.42 -0.78
C THR A 327 0.90 -0.16 -1.17
N ASN A 328 1.96 -0.35 -1.94
CA ASN A 328 2.76 0.72 -2.49
C ASN A 328 3.12 0.37 -3.93
N MET A 329 3.01 1.37 -4.79
CA MET A 329 3.48 1.34 -6.15
C MET A 329 4.50 2.44 -6.38
N ILE A 330 5.70 2.02 -6.78
CA ILE A 330 6.77 2.94 -7.17
C ILE A 330 6.48 3.43 -8.58
N GLY A 331 6.45 4.75 -8.77
CA GLY A 331 6.27 5.39 -10.06
C GLY A 331 7.58 5.63 -10.83
N PRO A 332 7.47 6.07 -12.09
CA PRO A 332 8.63 6.54 -12.84
C PRO A 332 9.17 7.84 -12.25
N THR A 333 10.48 8.06 -12.38
CA THR A 333 11.15 9.31 -11.93
C THR A 333 11.09 10.42 -12.97
N ASP A 334 10.78 10.08 -14.22
CA ASP A 334 10.66 11.06 -15.30
C ASP A 334 9.27 11.70 -15.32
N GLN A 335 9.19 12.95 -15.77
CA GLN A 335 7.93 13.56 -16.16
C GLN A 335 7.36 12.81 -17.37
N VAL A 336 6.15 12.30 -17.22
CA VAL A 336 5.42 11.58 -18.27
C VAL A 336 4.21 12.35 -18.76
N SER A 337 3.75 12.01 -19.97
CA SER A 337 2.54 12.53 -20.59
C SER A 337 1.64 11.40 -21.09
N PHE A 338 0.33 11.63 -21.03
CA PHE A 338 -0.68 10.79 -21.64
C PHE A 338 -1.33 11.57 -22.78
N ALA A 339 -1.37 11.00 -23.99
CA ALA A 339 -1.90 11.68 -25.19
C ALA A 339 -1.33 13.10 -25.39
N ASN A 340 -0.02 13.29 -25.17
CA ASN A 340 0.71 14.57 -25.22
C ASN A 340 0.30 15.61 -24.15
N HIS A 341 -0.47 15.23 -23.14
CA HIS A 341 -0.74 16.05 -21.96
C HIS A 341 0.16 15.61 -20.80
N PRO A 342 1.03 16.49 -20.27
CA PRO A 342 1.83 16.19 -19.09
C PRO A 342 0.94 15.80 -17.90
N LEU A 343 1.35 14.76 -17.17
CA LEU A 343 0.64 14.31 -15.97
C LEU A 343 1.21 15.01 -14.74
N ASN A 344 0.36 15.68 -13.96
CA ASN A 344 0.76 16.26 -12.68
C ASN A 344 1.01 15.19 -11.61
N GLY A 345 0.34 14.05 -11.73
CA GLY A 345 0.45 12.92 -10.82
C GLY A 345 -0.42 11.77 -11.32
N PHE A 346 -0.11 10.58 -10.80
CA PHE A 346 -0.86 9.37 -11.05
C PHE A 346 -0.93 8.59 -9.74
N TYR A 347 -2.08 7.99 -9.41
CA TYR A 347 -2.30 7.38 -8.10
C TYR A 347 -3.10 6.09 -8.25
N PHE A 348 -2.75 5.06 -7.48
CA PHE A 348 -3.57 3.86 -7.34
C PHE A 348 -4.36 3.93 -6.04
N VAL A 349 -5.57 3.37 -6.09
CA VAL A 349 -6.45 3.18 -4.93
C VAL A 349 -7.06 1.78 -5.04
N PRO A 350 -6.83 0.85 -4.09
CA PRO A 350 -7.34 -0.49 -4.14
C PRO A 350 -8.64 -0.53 -3.33
N THR A 351 -9.72 -0.92 -3.97
CA THR A 351 -11.02 -0.96 -3.29
C THR A 351 -11.14 -2.26 -2.48
N GLY A 352 -11.78 -2.19 -1.30
CA GLY A 352 -11.98 -3.36 -0.43
C GLY A 352 -10.81 -3.68 0.50
N ILE A 353 -9.90 -2.72 0.73
CA ILE A 353 -8.73 -2.81 1.60
C ILE A 353 -8.64 -1.50 2.40
N ASN A 354 -8.28 -1.56 3.70
CA ASN A 354 -8.38 -0.42 4.62
C ASN A 354 -7.41 0.78 4.35
N MET A 355 -6.42 0.67 3.44
CA MET A 355 -5.52 1.79 3.05
C MET A 355 -4.56 1.48 1.88
N GLU A 356 -4.13 2.52 1.17
CA GLU A 356 -3.00 2.53 0.22
C GLU A 356 -2.22 3.85 0.31
N TYR A 357 -0.93 3.82 0.00
CA TYR A 357 -0.23 5.04 -0.40
C TYR A 357 0.47 4.83 -1.73
N SER A 358 0.54 5.89 -2.52
CA SER A 358 1.19 5.90 -3.83
C SER A 358 2.26 6.98 -3.86
N ASP A 359 3.49 6.60 -4.18
CA ASP A 359 4.64 7.51 -4.36
C ASP A 359 4.90 7.72 -5.86
N MET A 360 4.10 8.60 -6.46
CA MET A 360 4.02 8.76 -7.93
C MET A 360 3.72 10.20 -8.39
N GLY A 361 3.74 11.17 -7.48
CA GLY A 361 3.85 12.59 -7.84
C GLY A 361 5.33 12.98 -7.88
N LEU A 362 5.74 13.85 -8.80
CA LEU A 362 7.14 14.25 -8.95
C LEU A 362 7.71 14.86 -7.65
N ASP A 363 6.88 15.64 -6.95
CA ASP A 363 7.28 16.39 -5.75
C ASP A 363 6.43 16.09 -4.50
N THR A 364 5.42 15.22 -4.62
CA THR A 364 4.44 14.98 -3.56
C THR A 364 4.14 13.51 -3.38
N LEU A 365 3.99 13.09 -2.13
CA LEU A 365 3.53 11.76 -1.77
C LEU A 365 2.06 11.82 -1.34
N LYS A 366 1.20 11.01 -1.97
CA LYS A 366 -0.25 11.04 -1.71
C LYS A 366 -0.72 9.73 -1.10
N PHE A 367 -1.44 9.86 0.01
CA PHE A 367 -2.04 8.78 0.77
C PHE A 367 -3.51 8.70 0.44
N TYR A 368 -4.01 7.49 0.27
CA TYR A 368 -5.43 7.21 0.10
C TYR A 368 -5.88 6.28 1.22
N ILE A 369 -6.71 6.82 2.11
CA ILE A 369 -7.32 6.07 3.21
C ILE A 369 -8.69 5.65 2.75
N VAL A 370 -8.94 4.35 2.80
CA VAL A 370 -10.20 3.75 2.40
C VAL A 370 -10.76 3.12 3.66
N SER A 371 -11.67 3.80 4.34
CA SER A 371 -12.21 3.36 5.64
C SER A 371 -13.67 3.00 5.53
N ASP A 372 -14.12 2.06 6.37
CA ASP A 372 -15.54 1.77 6.51
C ASP A 372 -16.25 2.96 7.16
N ASP A 373 -17.33 3.45 6.55
CA ASP A 373 -18.10 4.61 7.04
C ASP A 373 -18.95 4.26 8.27
N THR A 374 -19.10 2.96 8.58
CA THR A 374 -19.76 2.49 9.81
C THR A 374 -18.95 2.75 11.08
N ALA A 375 -17.70 3.22 10.96
CA ALA A 375 -16.86 3.58 12.10
C ALA A 375 -17.35 4.82 12.90
N GLU A 376 -18.44 5.48 12.47
CA GLU A 376 -19.11 6.54 13.23
C GLU A 376 -20.42 6.10 13.93
N CYS A 377 -20.87 4.85 13.80
CA CYS A 377 -22.15 4.40 14.40
C CYS A 377 -22.05 3.75 15.79
N ALA A 378 -20.97 3.99 16.54
CA ALA A 378 -20.93 3.67 17.96
C ALA A 378 -20.76 4.98 18.76
N THR A 379 -21.87 5.42 19.36
CA THR A 379 -22.05 6.57 20.29
C THR A 379 -22.17 7.96 19.68
N SER A 380 -23.39 8.29 19.25
CA SER A 380 -24.01 9.60 19.55
C SER A 380 -25.48 9.41 19.94
N ASP A 381 -25.72 8.49 20.88
CA ASP A 381 -26.79 8.70 21.84
C ASP A 381 -26.14 9.48 22.99
N ASP A 382 -26.23 10.80 22.96
CA ASP A 382 -26.31 11.61 24.18
C ASP A 382 -26.91 12.98 23.84
N GLU A 383 -28.22 12.98 23.99
CA GLU A 383 -29.09 14.06 24.42
C GLU A 383 -28.57 14.70 25.73
N TYR A 384 -27.48 15.49 25.68
CA TYR A 384 -27.15 16.44 26.75
C TYR A 384 -26.52 17.72 26.20
N ALA A 385 -27.37 18.50 25.53
CA ALA A 385 -27.24 19.93 25.49
C ALA A 385 -28.47 20.52 26.20
N GLU A 386 -28.40 20.66 27.53
CA GLU A 386 -29.08 21.71 28.30
C GLU A 386 -28.74 21.63 29.80
N GLY A 387 -28.07 22.65 30.32
CA GLY A 387 -28.21 23.09 31.71
C GLY A 387 -27.24 22.54 32.79
N CYS A 388 -26.44 23.48 33.33
CA CYS A 388 -25.65 23.47 34.58
C CYS A 388 -24.28 22.79 34.57
#